data_AF-A0A5C6AKB9-F1
#
_entry.id   AF-A0A5C6AKB9-F1
#
_cell.length_a   1.000
_cell.length_b   1.000
_cell.length_c   1.000
_cell.angle_alpha   90.00
_cell.angle_beta   90.00
_cell.angle_gamma   90.00
#
_symmetry.space_group_name_H-M   'P 1'
#
loop_
_entity.id
_entity.type
_entity.pdbx_description
1 polymer ?
#
loop_
_entity_poly.entity_id
_entity_poly.type
_entity_poly.pdbx_seq_one_letter_code
_entity_poly.pdbx_strand_id
1 'polypeptide(L)'
;MPFRSAATTLALLFLLASSGASAADFEFYGRAGDAIELDFGALPGVAAGATFGGLSTGGFLGHSVYTSSQLSQGSFATDGRLWVLANPRFDTPGQGDVNSTARGFQGRLEGSLVIGGQTKTFAVTVQPGYTGAGDGAVLQSFERVNRTANNPLYVAQQQQRLRYFGFVAEGGSPVAVSGAFNTATDTAMQTFQAVFDGGVNATQSSSSQADGIVGPTTAAWLNAANAPTWDELIDPDPQVPGTFSLSNLIGDFDILPGGDRSGTTPQPERFGASWALDVFTKGSALAKQTTGVTQMTNGISTLDGYGSGAFHSSHRVGLDIDVHVDSSTWNVGNGSLSFAESQVVQHALAFINAPGTTGVTRVLTSNNDIRNAINAQAPGVAVLDASNGHLNHLHIDVGVPTRIDGLANLPGDFNFDDVVDAADYTVWRDGLGKTLTQADYTVWQANYGAVRGGTAAVAVPEPTGVLLLAAAAFGRRRRR
;
A
#
# COMPACT_ATOMS: atom_id res chain seq x y z
N MET A 1 52.65 -5.86 25.47
CA MET A 1 52.14 -6.62 24.31
C MET A 1 50.75 -6.10 23.99
N PRO A 2 50.57 -5.29 22.93
CA PRO A 2 49.29 -4.63 22.67
C PRO A 2 48.41 -5.40 21.68
N PHE A 3 47.11 -5.21 21.90
CA PHE A 3 45.94 -5.46 21.08
C PHE A 3 46.18 -5.49 19.56
N ARG A 4 45.67 -6.52 18.88
CA ARG A 4 45.36 -6.49 17.45
C ARG A 4 43.84 -6.40 17.27
N SER A 5 43.41 -5.25 16.78
CA SER A 5 42.08 -4.98 16.23
C SER A 5 41.88 -5.80 14.95
N ALA A 6 40.86 -6.65 14.91
CA ALA A 6 40.38 -7.26 13.68
C ALA A 6 39.35 -6.31 13.05
N ALA A 7 39.70 -5.75 11.88
CA ALA A 7 38.78 -5.00 11.06
C ALA A 7 37.81 -5.98 10.38
N THR A 8 36.52 -5.88 10.71
CA THR A 8 35.44 -6.61 10.04
C THR A 8 35.13 -5.86 8.75
N THR A 9 35.68 -6.33 7.63
CA THR A 9 35.30 -5.87 6.29
C THR A 9 33.90 -6.40 5.98
N LEU A 10 32.88 -5.54 6.07
CA LEU A 10 31.54 -5.85 5.60
C LEU A 10 31.54 -5.80 4.06
N ALA A 11 31.78 -6.94 3.42
CA ALA A 11 31.58 -7.08 1.99
C ALA A 11 30.08 -7.16 1.73
N LEU A 12 29.50 -6.06 1.24
CA LEU A 12 28.15 -6.03 0.69
C LEU A 12 28.15 -6.86 -0.60
N LEU A 13 27.78 -8.14 -0.47
CA LEU A 13 27.64 -9.05 -1.59
C LEU A 13 26.27 -8.78 -2.24
N PHE A 14 26.23 -7.92 -3.27
CA PHE A 14 25.08 -7.84 -4.15
C PHE A 14 25.01 -9.15 -4.96
N LEU A 15 24.15 -10.08 -4.54
CA LEU A 15 23.72 -11.17 -5.41
C LEU A 15 22.80 -10.57 -6.49
N LEU A 16 23.38 -10.24 -7.63
CA LEU A 16 22.64 -10.26 -8.89
C LEU A 16 22.31 -11.71 -9.19
N ALA A 17 21.11 -12.15 -8.82
CA ALA A 17 20.53 -13.37 -9.35
C ALA A 17 20.21 -13.13 -10.83
N SER A 18 21.20 -13.31 -11.70
CA SER A 18 20.96 -13.42 -13.14
C SER A 18 20.31 -14.78 -13.42
N SER A 19 18.98 -14.86 -13.30
CA SER A 19 18.22 -15.98 -13.86
C SER A 19 18.43 -15.96 -15.38
N GLY A 20 18.87 -17.09 -15.95
CA GLY A 20 19.26 -17.24 -17.36
C GLY A 20 18.13 -17.16 -18.40
N ALA A 21 17.23 -16.18 -18.28
CA ALA A 21 16.31 -15.81 -19.34
C ALA A 21 17.07 -14.98 -20.39
N SER A 22 16.86 -15.28 -21.68
CA SER A 22 17.34 -14.42 -22.76
C SER A 22 16.66 -13.05 -22.67
N ALA A 23 17.41 -11.98 -22.89
CA ALA A 23 16.85 -10.63 -22.98
C ALA A 23 15.73 -10.60 -24.04
N ALA A 24 14.59 -9.99 -23.72
CA ALA A 24 13.49 -9.84 -24.67
C ALA A 24 13.84 -8.80 -25.74
N ASP A 25 13.11 -8.79 -26.87
CA ASP A 25 13.28 -7.73 -27.86
C ASP A 25 12.92 -6.35 -27.27
N PHE A 26 11.94 -6.30 -26.36
CA PHE A 26 11.48 -5.09 -25.69
C PHE A 26 11.36 -5.32 -24.17
N GLU A 27 11.96 -4.44 -23.38
CA GLU A 27 11.87 -4.48 -21.91
C GLU A 27 11.09 -3.26 -21.43
N PHE A 28 10.04 -3.50 -20.65
CA PHE A 28 9.19 -2.50 -20.02
C PHE A 28 9.29 -2.61 -18.50
N TYR A 29 9.00 -1.50 -17.83
CA TYR A 29 8.99 -1.42 -16.38
C TYR A 29 7.69 -0.75 -15.92
N GLY A 30 7.24 -1.11 -14.73
CA GLY A 30 6.07 -0.51 -14.13
C GLY A 30 5.85 -1.03 -12.73
N ARG A 31 4.78 -0.58 -12.07
CA ARG A 31 4.57 -0.86 -10.65
C ARG A 31 3.37 -1.76 -10.40
N ALA A 32 3.45 -2.52 -9.32
CA ALA A 32 2.44 -3.50 -8.95
C ALA A 32 1.03 -2.90 -8.78
N GLY A 33 0.90 -1.64 -8.35
CA GLY A 33 -0.39 -0.97 -8.18
C GLY A 33 -0.93 -0.23 -9.40
N ASP A 34 -0.26 -0.33 -10.56
CA ASP A 34 -0.60 0.42 -11.76
C ASP A 34 -1.22 -0.46 -12.85
N ALA A 35 -1.91 0.18 -13.79
CA ALA A 35 -2.14 -0.42 -15.12
C ALA A 35 -0.93 -0.07 -15.99
N ILE A 36 0.02 -1.01 -16.09
CA ILE A 36 1.29 -0.78 -16.79
C ILE A 36 1.02 -0.79 -18.29
N GLU A 37 1.17 0.37 -18.94
CA GLU A 37 0.98 0.50 -20.38
C GLU A 37 2.21 0.07 -21.15
N LEU A 38 1.99 -0.75 -22.19
CA LEU A 38 2.98 -1.10 -23.20
C LEU A 38 2.47 -0.57 -24.53
N ASP A 39 3.11 0.49 -25.03
CA ASP A 39 2.79 1.09 -26.32
C ASP A 39 3.81 0.64 -27.37
N PHE A 40 3.53 -0.49 -28.02
CA PHE A 40 4.39 -1.03 -29.07
C PHE A 40 4.38 -0.17 -30.34
N GLY A 41 3.32 0.59 -30.59
CA GLY A 41 3.20 1.47 -31.75
C GLY A 41 4.10 2.69 -31.68
N ALA A 42 4.43 3.14 -30.47
CA ALA A 42 5.33 4.27 -30.23
C ALA A 42 6.81 3.90 -30.14
N LEU A 43 7.17 2.61 -30.21
CA LEU A 43 8.55 2.17 -30.01
C LEU A 43 9.48 2.58 -31.16
N PRO A 44 10.73 2.98 -30.84
CA PRO A 44 11.79 3.14 -31.83
C PRO A 44 11.91 1.93 -32.77
N GLY A 45 11.92 2.19 -34.08
CA GLY A 45 12.10 1.15 -35.10
C GLY A 45 10.82 0.42 -35.52
N VAL A 46 9.67 0.67 -34.89
CA VAL A 46 8.38 0.21 -35.39
C VAL A 46 7.90 1.17 -36.47
N ALA A 47 7.66 0.65 -37.67
CA ALA A 47 7.24 1.48 -38.81
C ALA A 47 5.84 2.06 -38.57
N ALA A 48 5.63 3.31 -39.00
CA ALA A 48 4.31 3.93 -38.99
C ALA A 48 3.31 3.06 -39.79
N GLY A 49 2.18 2.73 -39.18
CA GLY A 49 1.18 1.84 -39.78
C GLY A 49 1.51 0.35 -39.71
N ALA A 50 2.49 -0.06 -38.89
CA ALA A 50 2.71 -1.46 -38.59
C ALA A 50 1.44 -2.12 -38.03
N THR A 51 1.28 -3.41 -38.32
CA THR A 51 0.18 -4.21 -37.80
C THR A 51 0.64 -5.07 -36.62
N PHE A 52 -0.28 -5.29 -35.68
CA PHE A 52 -0.02 -6.08 -34.48
C PHE A 52 -0.97 -7.27 -34.41
N GLY A 53 -0.49 -8.40 -33.92
CA GLY A 53 -1.30 -9.61 -33.80
C GLY A 53 -0.54 -10.72 -33.08
N GLY A 54 -1.12 -11.93 -33.06
CA GLY A 54 -0.43 -13.10 -32.49
C GLY A 54 0.02 -12.92 -31.04
N LEU A 55 -0.68 -12.10 -30.25
CA LEU A 55 -0.35 -11.83 -28.86
C LEU A 55 -0.42 -13.13 -28.04
N SER A 56 0.68 -13.47 -27.39
CA SER A 56 0.83 -14.58 -26.47
C SER A 56 1.23 -14.05 -25.10
N THR A 57 0.40 -14.33 -24.10
CA THR A 57 0.57 -13.90 -22.71
C THR A 57 0.77 -15.09 -21.76
N GLY A 58 1.36 -16.18 -22.27
CA GLY A 58 1.61 -17.39 -21.48
C GLY A 58 2.47 -17.18 -20.22
N GLY A 59 3.36 -16.18 -20.19
CA GLY A 59 4.13 -15.80 -19.01
C GLY A 59 3.38 -14.90 -18.02
N PHE A 60 2.12 -14.55 -18.29
CA PHE A 60 1.29 -13.68 -17.44
C PHE A 60 0.20 -14.46 -16.69
N LEU A 61 0.37 -15.79 -16.49
CA LEU A 61 -0.60 -16.60 -15.76
C LEU A 61 -0.86 -16.02 -14.36
N GLY A 62 -2.14 -15.78 -14.03
CA GLY A 62 -2.55 -15.17 -12.77
C GLY A 62 -2.64 -13.65 -12.80
N HIS A 63 -2.08 -12.98 -13.82
CA HIS A 63 -2.16 -11.53 -14.04
C HIS A 63 -3.22 -11.20 -15.10
N SER A 64 -3.70 -9.96 -15.10
CA SER A 64 -4.64 -9.48 -16.11
C SER A 64 -3.89 -8.74 -17.21
N VAL A 65 -4.18 -9.05 -18.46
CA VAL A 65 -3.62 -8.35 -19.63
C VAL A 65 -4.76 -7.98 -20.56
N TYR A 66 -4.85 -6.70 -20.91
CA TYR A 66 -5.89 -6.20 -21.80
C TYR A 66 -5.30 -5.35 -22.91
N THR A 67 -5.72 -5.64 -24.13
CA THR A 67 -5.39 -4.82 -25.30
C THR A 67 -6.27 -3.57 -25.39
N SER A 68 -5.85 -2.59 -26.17
CA SER A 68 -6.63 -1.37 -26.48
C SER A 68 -8.02 -1.68 -27.04
N SER A 69 -8.15 -2.74 -27.83
CA SER A 69 -9.44 -3.21 -28.33
C SER A 69 -10.38 -3.64 -27.19
N GLN A 70 -9.86 -4.35 -26.19
CA GLN A 70 -10.66 -4.86 -25.08
C GLN A 70 -11.05 -3.76 -24.09
N LEU A 71 -10.21 -2.72 -23.94
CA LEU A 71 -10.50 -1.56 -23.09
C LEU A 71 -11.17 -0.41 -23.83
N SER A 72 -11.58 -0.60 -25.09
CA SER A 72 -12.19 0.45 -25.92
C SER A 72 -11.32 1.72 -26.04
N GLN A 73 -10.00 1.57 -26.05
CA GLN A 73 -9.02 2.66 -26.20
C GLN A 73 -8.49 2.81 -27.63
N GLY A 74 -8.90 1.92 -28.52
CA GLY A 74 -8.40 1.86 -29.89
C GLY A 74 -8.55 0.48 -30.48
N SER A 75 -7.62 0.10 -31.34
CA SER A 75 -7.57 -1.20 -31.99
C SER A 75 -6.15 -1.72 -31.92
N PHE A 76 -5.96 -2.77 -31.15
CA PHE A 76 -4.65 -3.38 -30.93
C PHE A 76 -3.96 -3.70 -32.24
N ALA A 77 -4.72 -4.18 -33.22
CA ALA A 77 -4.18 -4.54 -34.53
C ALA A 77 -3.50 -3.38 -35.27
N THR A 78 -3.79 -2.14 -34.90
CA THR A 78 -3.27 -0.92 -35.54
C THR A 78 -2.47 -0.01 -34.61
N ASP A 79 -2.74 -0.02 -33.31
CA ASP A 79 -2.02 0.81 -32.33
C ASP A 79 -0.99 0.02 -31.50
N GLY A 80 -1.13 -1.30 -31.40
CA GLY A 80 -0.23 -2.15 -30.63
C GLY A 80 -0.27 -1.91 -29.12
N ARG A 81 -1.27 -1.22 -28.57
CA ARG A 81 -1.30 -0.87 -27.14
C ARG A 81 -1.94 -1.96 -26.29
N LEU A 82 -1.32 -2.27 -25.16
CA LEU A 82 -1.89 -3.14 -24.14
C LEU A 82 -1.49 -2.73 -22.72
N TRP A 83 -2.25 -3.16 -21.73
CA TRP A 83 -2.03 -2.89 -20.31
C TRP A 83 -1.86 -4.19 -19.55
N VAL A 84 -0.85 -4.23 -18.69
CA VAL A 84 -0.57 -5.32 -17.76
C VAL A 84 -0.95 -4.87 -16.36
N LEU A 85 -1.80 -5.66 -15.69
CA LEU A 85 -2.25 -5.39 -14.32
C LEU A 85 -1.86 -6.56 -13.44
N ALA A 86 -0.70 -6.41 -12.79
CA ALA A 86 -0.10 -7.45 -11.99
C ALA A 86 -1.01 -7.82 -10.81
N ASN A 87 -1.21 -9.12 -10.57
CA ASN A 87 -2.09 -9.57 -9.51
C ASN A 87 -1.38 -9.52 -8.15
N PRO A 88 -1.82 -8.68 -7.20
CA PRO A 88 -1.15 -8.53 -5.91
C PRO A 88 -1.11 -9.80 -5.06
N ARG A 89 -1.93 -10.81 -5.38
CA ARG A 89 -1.99 -12.09 -4.65
C ARG A 89 -1.01 -13.15 -5.18
N PHE A 90 -0.35 -12.90 -6.31
CA PHE A 90 0.57 -13.85 -6.94
C PHE A 90 2.02 -13.59 -6.53
N ASP A 91 2.26 -13.26 -5.26
CA ASP A 91 3.60 -13.20 -4.67
C ASP A 91 4.17 -14.62 -4.60
N THR A 92 4.89 -14.99 -5.66
CA THR A 92 5.53 -16.30 -5.75
C THR A 92 7.03 -16.14 -5.99
N PRO A 93 7.88 -16.65 -5.07
CA PRO A 93 9.32 -16.68 -5.26
C PRO A 93 9.78 -17.35 -6.56
N GLY A 94 8.97 -18.25 -7.12
CA GLY A 94 9.21 -18.90 -8.41
C GLY A 94 9.13 -17.97 -9.63
N GLN A 95 8.51 -16.79 -9.50
CA GLN A 95 8.40 -15.77 -10.55
C GLN A 95 9.33 -14.57 -10.31
N GLY A 96 10.25 -14.66 -9.34
CA GLY A 96 11.19 -13.61 -8.98
C GLY A 96 10.72 -12.66 -7.88
N ASP A 97 9.55 -12.95 -7.28
CA ASP A 97 9.03 -12.17 -6.15
C ASP A 97 9.72 -12.57 -4.85
N VAL A 98 10.63 -11.74 -4.37
CA VAL A 98 11.47 -12.06 -3.20
C VAL A 98 11.34 -11.04 -2.07
N ASN A 99 10.55 -9.99 -2.26
CA ASN A 99 10.36 -8.95 -1.24
C ASN A 99 9.00 -9.09 -0.58
N SER A 100 8.91 -10.01 0.38
CA SER A 100 7.69 -10.26 1.16
C SER A 100 7.20 -9.07 2.00
N THR A 101 7.98 -7.98 2.09
CA THR A 101 7.57 -6.75 2.79
C THR A 101 6.90 -5.74 1.86
N ALA A 102 7.07 -5.89 0.55
CA ALA A 102 6.41 -5.05 -0.43
C ALA A 102 5.02 -5.59 -0.74
N ARG A 103 4.08 -4.66 -0.94
CA ARG A 103 2.71 -4.99 -1.34
C ARG A 103 2.67 -5.25 -2.84
N GLY A 104 2.02 -6.35 -3.22
CA GLY A 104 1.74 -6.73 -4.60
C GLY A 104 2.75 -7.72 -5.16
N PHE A 105 2.63 -8.04 -6.45
CA PHE A 105 3.60 -8.88 -7.14
C PHE A 105 4.84 -8.08 -7.55
N GLN A 106 6.03 -8.64 -7.38
CA GLN A 106 7.26 -8.17 -8.00
C GLN A 106 7.86 -9.27 -8.88
N GLY A 107 8.40 -8.90 -10.03
CA GLY A 107 9.07 -9.86 -10.90
C GLY A 107 8.88 -9.59 -12.38
N ARG A 108 9.42 -10.51 -13.19
CA ARG A 108 9.48 -10.37 -14.65
C ARG A 108 8.43 -11.25 -15.32
N LEU A 109 7.57 -10.63 -16.11
CA LEU A 109 6.52 -11.28 -16.89
C LEU A 109 6.88 -11.23 -18.37
N GLU A 110 6.75 -12.34 -19.09
CA GLU A 110 7.20 -12.45 -20.48
C GLU A 110 6.05 -12.81 -21.44
N GLY A 111 6.12 -12.24 -22.64
CA GLY A 111 5.17 -12.51 -23.70
C GLY A 111 5.79 -12.35 -25.08
N SER A 112 4.96 -12.57 -26.09
CA SER A 112 5.35 -12.33 -27.48
C SER A 112 4.18 -11.81 -28.29
N LEU A 113 4.47 -11.07 -29.35
CA LEU A 113 3.50 -10.63 -30.34
C LEU A 113 4.13 -10.63 -31.73
N VAL A 114 3.30 -10.48 -32.75
CA VAL A 114 3.73 -10.26 -34.12
C VAL A 114 3.62 -8.77 -34.44
N ILE A 115 4.72 -8.15 -34.88
CA ILE A 115 4.78 -6.75 -35.35
C ILE A 115 5.20 -6.75 -36.82
N GLY A 116 4.34 -6.26 -37.71
CA GLY A 116 4.66 -6.20 -39.14
C GLY A 116 4.99 -7.57 -39.76
N GLY A 117 4.38 -8.65 -39.24
CA GLY A 117 4.62 -10.02 -39.68
C GLY A 117 5.83 -10.73 -39.05
N GLN A 118 6.58 -10.07 -38.15
CA GLN A 118 7.71 -10.67 -37.43
C GLN A 118 7.35 -10.94 -35.96
N THR A 119 7.65 -12.13 -35.47
CA THR A 119 7.50 -12.44 -34.03
C THR A 119 8.54 -11.67 -33.22
N LYS A 120 8.07 -11.01 -32.17
CA LYS A 120 8.86 -10.26 -31.19
C LYS A 120 8.50 -10.71 -29.79
N THR A 121 9.50 -10.76 -28.93
CA THR A 121 9.37 -11.04 -27.50
C THR A 121 9.35 -9.73 -26.72
N PHE A 122 8.65 -9.71 -25.59
CA PHE A 122 8.69 -8.60 -24.68
C PHE A 122 8.64 -9.09 -23.24
N ALA A 123 9.14 -8.26 -22.33
CA ALA A 123 9.03 -8.50 -20.91
C ALA A 123 8.61 -7.23 -20.16
N VAL A 124 7.96 -7.44 -19.02
CA VAL A 124 7.57 -6.40 -18.07
C VAL A 124 8.19 -6.75 -16.73
N THR A 125 9.08 -5.90 -16.23
CA THR A 125 9.58 -6.00 -14.87
C THR A 125 8.70 -5.16 -13.96
N VAL A 126 8.00 -5.82 -13.05
CA VAL A 126 7.08 -5.21 -12.09
C VAL A 126 7.83 -4.89 -10.81
N GLN A 127 7.82 -3.62 -10.42
CA GLN A 127 8.39 -3.09 -9.19
C GLN A 127 7.33 -2.87 -8.10
N PRO A 128 7.75 -2.75 -6.84
CA PRO A 128 6.86 -2.32 -5.76
C PRO A 128 6.18 -0.95 -6.00
N GLY A 129 5.08 -0.75 -5.29
CA GLY A 129 4.42 0.55 -5.18
C GLY A 129 3.43 0.85 -6.30
N TYR A 130 3.20 2.14 -6.52
CA TYR A 130 2.23 2.66 -7.48
C TYR A 130 2.55 4.10 -7.88
N THR A 131 1.94 4.56 -8.97
CA THR A 131 2.07 5.94 -9.46
C THR A 131 0.87 6.78 -9.03
N GLY A 132 1.14 7.96 -8.49
CA GLY A 132 0.12 8.87 -7.98
C GLY A 132 -0.16 10.07 -8.89
N ALA A 133 0.72 10.37 -9.84
CA ALA A 133 0.52 11.45 -10.80
C ALA A 133 1.17 11.15 -12.16
N GLY A 134 0.56 11.62 -13.25
CA GLY A 134 1.04 11.36 -14.60
C GLY A 134 0.73 9.94 -15.08
N ASP A 135 1.61 9.39 -15.91
CA ASP A 135 1.42 8.08 -16.54
C ASP A 135 1.41 6.97 -15.48
N GLY A 136 0.37 6.14 -15.49
CA GLY A 136 0.13 5.10 -14.49
C GLY A 136 -0.76 5.52 -13.32
N ALA A 137 -1.07 6.82 -13.17
CA ALA A 137 -2.05 7.28 -12.20
C ALA A 137 -3.48 6.84 -12.57
N VAL A 138 -4.32 6.68 -11.55
CA VAL A 138 -5.74 6.35 -11.73
C VAL A 138 -6.48 7.57 -12.28
N LEU A 139 -7.18 7.38 -13.40
CA LEU A 139 -8.02 8.39 -14.02
C LEU A 139 -9.50 8.20 -13.65
N GLN A 140 -10.31 9.22 -13.95
CA GLN A 140 -11.74 9.18 -13.68
C GLN A 140 -12.56 10.02 -14.65
N SER A 141 -13.80 9.57 -14.87
CA SER A 141 -14.87 10.29 -15.56
C SER A 141 -16.25 10.07 -14.91
N PHE A 142 -16.26 9.94 -13.58
CA PHE A 142 -17.42 9.54 -12.76
C PHE A 142 -17.90 8.11 -13.07
N GLU A 143 -16.96 7.17 -13.14
CA GLU A 143 -17.25 5.73 -13.24
C GLU A 143 -18.09 5.27 -12.05
N ARG A 144 -19.08 4.41 -12.32
CA ARG A 144 -19.99 3.85 -11.31
C ARG A 144 -20.78 2.66 -11.86
N VAL A 145 -21.43 1.90 -10.99
CA VAL A 145 -22.29 0.79 -11.41
C VAL A 145 -23.45 1.27 -12.30
N ASN A 146 -23.88 0.43 -13.25
CA ASN A 146 -24.99 0.70 -14.18
C ASN A 146 -24.81 1.91 -15.12
N ARG A 147 -23.60 2.46 -15.24
CA ARG A 147 -23.30 3.52 -16.20
C ARG A 147 -22.72 2.92 -17.49
N THR A 148 -23.43 3.09 -18.60
CA THR A 148 -22.98 2.62 -19.93
C THR A 148 -21.80 3.41 -20.49
N ALA A 149 -21.64 4.66 -20.05
CA ALA A 149 -20.56 5.56 -20.47
C ALA A 149 -19.32 5.49 -19.55
N ASN A 150 -19.09 4.38 -18.85
CA ASN A 150 -17.85 4.17 -18.12
C ASN A 150 -16.69 4.01 -19.10
N ASN A 151 -15.53 4.60 -18.81
CA ASN A 151 -14.31 4.35 -19.57
C ASN A 151 -13.65 3.05 -19.08
N PRO A 152 -13.56 1.98 -19.89
CA PRO A 152 -13.07 0.69 -19.40
C PRO A 152 -11.62 0.70 -18.91
N LEU A 153 -10.75 1.54 -19.48
CA LEU A 153 -9.39 1.70 -18.98
C LEU A 153 -9.38 2.32 -17.58
N TYR A 154 -10.20 3.36 -17.35
CA TYR A 154 -10.27 4.02 -16.05
C TYR A 154 -10.81 3.05 -15.00
N VAL A 155 -11.84 2.28 -15.35
CA VAL A 155 -12.35 1.21 -14.49
C VAL A 155 -11.27 0.17 -14.17
N ALA A 156 -10.48 -0.27 -15.15
CA ALA A 156 -9.40 -1.23 -14.91
C ALA A 156 -8.30 -0.67 -13.99
N GLN A 157 -7.93 0.60 -14.15
CA GLN A 157 -7.00 1.31 -13.24
C GLN A 157 -7.56 1.37 -11.81
N GLN A 158 -8.84 1.73 -11.66
CA GLN A 158 -9.52 1.81 -10.36
C GLN A 158 -9.61 0.44 -9.68
N GLN A 159 -10.01 -0.59 -10.42
CA GLN A 159 -10.04 -1.98 -9.94
C GLN A 159 -8.66 -2.47 -9.52
N GLN A 160 -7.63 -2.16 -10.29
CA GLN A 160 -6.27 -2.52 -9.96
C GLN A 160 -5.81 -1.85 -8.68
N ARG A 161 -6.10 -0.55 -8.52
CA ARG A 161 -5.69 0.21 -7.35
C ARG A 161 -6.40 -0.26 -6.08
N LEU A 162 -7.72 -0.52 -6.14
CA LEU A 162 -8.46 -1.14 -5.05
C LEU A 162 -7.89 -2.49 -4.66
N ARG A 163 -7.65 -3.36 -5.66
CA ARG A 163 -7.06 -4.70 -5.46
C ARG A 163 -5.68 -4.61 -4.83
N TYR A 164 -4.85 -3.67 -5.28
CA TYR A 164 -3.52 -3.40 -4.72
C TYR A 164 -3.63 -3.02 -3.24
N PHE A 165 -4.50 -2.06 -2.91
CA PHE A 165 -4.74 -1.61 -1.54
C PHE A 165 -5.46 -2.62 -0.64
N GLY A 166 -5.84 -3.80 -1.13
CA GLY A 166 -6.42 -4.88 -0.32
C GLY A 166 -7.95 -4.82 -0.19
N PHE A 167 -8.61 -3.84 -0.82
CA PHE A 167 -10.07 -3.77 -0.80
C PHE A 167 -10.69 -4.92 -1.58
N VAL A 168 -11.76 -5.48 -1.01
CA VAL A 168 -12.52 -6.61 -1.56
C VAL A 168 -13.98 -6.22 -1.71
N ALA A 169 -14.71 -6.97 -2.52
CA ALA A 169 -16.15 -6.81 -2.64
C ALA A 169 -16.86 -7.26 -1.34
N GLU A 170 -18.11 -6.81 -1.17
CA GLU A 170 -19.00 -7.38 -0.16
C GLU A 170 -19.05 -8.91 -0.29
N GLY A 171 -18.92 -9.62 0.84
CA GLY A 171 -18.73 -11.07 0.88
C GLY A 171 -17.28 -11.54 0.74
N GLY A 172 -16.31 -10.64 0.66
CA GLY A 172 -14.86 -10.93 0.78
C GLY A 172 -14.18 -11.38 -0.52
N SER A 173 -14.90 -11.36 -1.65
CA SER A 173 -14.33 -11.77 -2.94
C SER A 173 -13.37 -10.71 -3.51
N PRO A 174 -12.27 -11.10 -4.16
CA PRO A 174 -11.34 -10.14 -4.74
C PRO A 174 -12.00 -9.28 -5.82
N VAL A 175 -11.64 -8.00 -5.89
CA VAL A 175 -12.02 -7.15 -7.03
C VAL A 175 -11.31 -7.65 -8.28
N ALA A 176 -12.08 -8.19 -9.23
CA ALA A 176 -11.56 -8.59 -10.52
C ALA A 176 -11.28 -7.36 -11.39
N VAL A 177 -10.08 -7.29 -11.97
CA VAL A 177 -9.74 -6.30 -13.00
C VAL A 177 -10.33 -6.77 -14.31
N SER A 178 -11.40 -6.11 -14.77
CA SER A 178 -12.16 -6.46 -15.97
C SER A 178 -12.44 -5.28 -16.90
N GLY A 179 -12.26 -4.04 -16.43
CA GLY A 179 -12.68 -2.83 -17.14
C GLY A 179 -14.20 -2.61 -17.14
N ALA A 180 -14.99 -3.50 -16.52
CA ALA A 180 -16.43 -3.32 -16.32
C ALA A 180 -16.72 -2.97 -14.86
N PHE A 181 -17.39 -1.83 -14.62
CA PHE A 181 -17.69 -1.37 -13.26
C PHE A 181 -18.93 -2.12 -12.74
N ASN A 182 -18.68 -3.26 -12.11
CA ASN A 182 -19.71 -4.17 -11.59
C ASN A 182 -19.97 -3.95 -10.09
N THR A 183 -20.95 -4.66 -9.52
CA THR A 183 -21.30 -4.58 -8.09
C THR A 183 -20.12 -4.91 -7.16
N ALA A 184 -19.22 -5.82 -7.57
CA ALA A 184 -18.02 -6.13 -6.79
C ALA A 184 -17.06 -4.94 -6.71
N THR A 185 -16.90 -4.19 -7.81
CA THR A 185 -16.12 -2.95 -7.84
C THR A 185 -16.81 -1.86 -7.02
N ASP A 186 -18.13 -1.75 -7.15
CA ASP A 186 -18.95 -0.75 -6.47
C ASP A 186 -18.87 -0.87 -4.94
N THR A 187 -19.10 -2.07 -4.40
CA THR A 187 -19.04 -2.32 -2.94
C THR A 187 -17.63 -2.13 -2.35
N ALA A 188 -16.60 -2.56 -3.08
CA ALA A 188 -15.21 -2.28 -2.69
C ALA A 188 -14.91 -0.77 -2.70
N MET A 189 -15.40 -0.05 -3.72
CA MET A 189 -15.24 1.39 -3.85
C MET A 189 -15.96 2.15 -2.73
N GLN A 190 -17.18 1.75 -2.36
CA GLN A 190 -17.92 2.33 -1.25
C GLN A 190 -17.16 2.18 0.08
N THR A 191 -16.55 1.02 0.31
CA THR A 191 -15.73 0.81 1.52
C THR A 191 -14.49 1.72 1.48
N PHE A 192 -13.77 1.79 0.35
CA PHE A 192 -12.66 2.72 0.18
C PHE A 192 -13.05 4.18 0.42
N GLN A 193 -14.20 4.61 -0.10
CA GLN A 193 -14.74 5.95 0.09
C GLN A 193 -15.10 6.25 1.54
N ALA A 194 -15.78 5.32 2.20
CA ALA A 194 -16.20 5.49 3.58
C ALA A 194 -15.00 5.69 4.51
N VAL A 195 -13.87 5.04 4.22
CA VAL A 195 -12.62 5.17 4.99
C VAL A 195 -12.13 6.63 5.02
N PHE A 196 -12.21 7.38 3.92
CA PHE A 196 -11.72 8.77 3.89
C PHE A 196 -12.80 9.86 3.99
N ASP A 197 -14.09 9.52 3.88
CA ASP A 197 -15.16 10.44 4.32
C ASP A 197 -15.08 10.64 5.83
N GLY A 198 -14.80 9.54 6.54
CA GLY A 198 -14.57 9.53 7.98
C GLY A 198 -15.81 9.89 8.79
N GLY A 199 -15.58 10.16 10.08
CA GLY A 199 -16.62 10.51 11.03
C GLY A 199 -17.02 9.37 11.95
N VAL A 200 -17.83 9.74 12.93
CA VAL A 200 -18.36 8.86 13.96
C VAL A 200 -19.27 7.80 13.34
N ASN A 201 -19.00 6.50 13.59
CA ASN A 201 -19.80 5.39 13.07
C ASN A 201 -19.96 5.45 11.54
N ALA A 202 -18.88 5.77 10.83
CA ALA A 202 -18.88 5.80 9.37
C ALA A 202 -19.27 4.41 8.84
N THR A 203 -20.22 4.38 7.91
CA THR A 203 -20.63 3.18 7.18
C THR A 203 -20.70 3.52 5.69
N GLN A 204 -20.70 2.48 4.86
CA GLN A 204 -20.93 2.60 3.42
C GLN A 204 -22.29 3.24 3.09
N SER A 205 -23.25 3.24 4.04
CA SER A 205 -24.59 3.82 3.87
C SER A 205 -24.81 5.17 4.55
N SER A 206 -23.95 5.57 5.48
CA SER A 206 -24.10 6.82 6.26
C SER A 206 -23.30 7.99 5.68
N SER A 207 -22.45 7.74 4.70
CA SER A 207 -21.61 8.73 4.03
C SER A 207 -22.19 9.11 2.68
N SER A 208 -22.41 10.41 2.44
CA SER A 208 -22.79 10.91 1.11
C SER A 208 -21.66 10.76 0.09
N GLN A 209 -20.44 10.48 0.55
CA GLN A 209 -19.26 10.25 -0.29
C GLN A 209 -18.99 8.77 -0.60
N ALA A 210 -19.59 7.80 0.12
CA ALA A 210 -19.53 6.39 -0.24
C ALA A 210 -20.65 6.01 -1.23
N ASP A 211 -20.74 6.78 -2.31
CA ASP A 211 -21.75 6.64 -3.34
C ASP A 211 -21.39 5.64 -4.45
N GLY A 212 -20.19 5.04 -4.38
CA GLY A 212 -19.63 4.16 -5.40
C GLY A 212 -19.14 4.89 -6.65
N ILE A 213 -19.20 6.24 -6.68
CA ILE A 213 -18.82 7.06 -7.84
C ILE A 213 -17.36 7.48 -7.74
N VAL A 214 -16.59 7.15 -8.77
CA VAL A 214 -15.20 7.61 -8.87
C VAL A 214 -15.17 9.02 -9.45
N GLY A 215 -15.36 10.01 -8.60
CA GLY A 215 -15.16 11.43 -8.91
C GLY A 215 -13.72 11.91 -8.62
N PRO A 216 -13.46 13.23 -8.77
CA PRO A 216 -12.14 13.81 -8.50
C PRO A 216 -11.58 13.51 -7.10
N THR A 217 -12.42 13.54 -6.05
CA THR A 217 -12.00 13.26 -4.68
C THR A 217 -11.57 11.80 -4.51
N THR A 218 -12.39 10.86 -5.00
CA THR A 218 -12.09 9.42 -4.95
C THR A 218 -10.82 9.08 -5.72
N ALA A 219 -10.68 9.61 -6.95
CA ALA A 219 -9.48 9.38 -7.75
C ALA A 219 -8.22 10.00 -7.12
N ALA A 220 -8.35 11.17 -6.48
CA ALA A 220 -7.22 11.78 -5.79
C ALA A 220 -6.81 10.97 -4.55
N TRP A 221 -7.73 10.30 -3.84
CA TRP A 221 -7.39 9.35 -2.79
C TRP A 221 -6.80 8.05 -3.34
N LEU A 222 -7.33 7.50 -4.44
CA LEU A 222 -6.73 6.31 -5.09
C LEU A 222 -5.28 6.55 -5.51
N ASN A 223 -4.94 7.82 -5.78
CA ASN A 223 -3.61 8.26 -6.18
C ASN A 223 -2.75 8.82 -5.04
N ALA A 224 -3.31 9.08 -3.87
CA ALA A 224 -2.61 9.72 -2.75
C ALA A 224 -1.43 8.88 -2.28
N ALA A 225 -0.32 9.49 -1.90
CA ALA A 225 0.85 8.77 -1.37
C ALA A 225 0.55 8.04 -0.05
N ASN A 226 -0.44 8.54 0.70
CA ASN A 226 -0.97 7.95 1.93
C ASN A 226 -2.39 7.41 1.74
N ALA A 227 -2.73 6.93 0.53
CA ALA A 227 -3.99 6.24 0.30
C ALA A 227 -4.17 5.10 1.32
N PRO A 228 -5.37 4.94 1.92
CA PRO A 228 -5.59 3.88 2.88
C PRO A 228 -5.45 2.52 2.20
N THR A 229 -4.79 1.59 2.87
CA THR A 229 -4.93 0.15 2.59
C THR A 229 -5.94 -0.48 3.53
N TRP A 230 -6.52 -1.60 3.10
CA TRP A 230 -7.40 -2.45 3.89
C TRP A 230 -6.66 -3.73 4.23
N ASP A 231 -6.34 -3.89 5.51
CA ASP A 231 -5.40 -4.90 5.98
C ASP A 231 -5.94 -5.70 7.15
N GLU A 232 -5.34 -6.87 7.34
CA GLU A 232 -5.51 -7.70 8.53
C GLU A 232 -4.59 -7.19 9.64
N LEU A 233 -5.13 -7.02 10.84
CA LEU A 233 -4.31 -6.87 12.03
C LEU A 233 -3.67 -8.22 12.34
N ILE A 234 -2.34 -8.25 12.32
CA ILE A 234 -1.55 -9.42 12.65
C ILE A 234 -0.91 -9.21 14.02
N ASP A 235 -1.27 -10.09 14.94
CA ASP A 235 -0.57 -10.26 16.22
C ASP A 235 0.85 -10.77 15.93
N PRO A 236 1.91 -10.02 16.30
CA PRO A 236 3.29 -10.40 16.00
C PRO A 236 3.79 -11.56 16.88
N ASP A 237 3.17 -11.80 18.02
CA ASP A 237 3.54 -12.83 18.98
C ASP A 237 2.31 -13.57 19.54
N PRO A 238 1.49 -14.21 18.69
CA PRO A 238 0.21 -14.76 19.12
C PRO A 238 0.39 -15.92 20.12
N GLN A 239 -0.52 -15.99 21.08
CA GLN A 239 -0.62 -17.15 21.97
C GLN A 239 -0.80 -18.45 21.16
N VAL A 240 -0.29 -19.55 21.70
CA VAL A 240 -0.38 -20.86 21.03
C VAL A 240 -1.87 -21.24 20.83
N PRO A 241 -2.29 -21.63 19.61
CA PRO A 241 -3.66 -22.08 19.37
C PRO A 241 -4.09 -23.19 20.33
N GLY A 242 -5.26 -23.03 20.96
CA GLY A 242 -5.78 -23.95 21.98
C GLY A 242 -5.40 -23.58 23.42
N THR A 243 -4.53 -22.59 23.63
CA THR A 243 -4.08 -22.17 24.97
C THR A 243 -4.43 -20.72 25.32
N PHE A 244 -5.28 -20.06 24.52
CA PHE A 244 -5.59 -18.65 24.71
C PHE A 244 -6.12 -18.36 26.12
N SER A 245 -5.59 -17.33 26.77
CA SER A 245 -6.02 -16.88 28.08
C SER A 245 -5.96 -15.36 28.22
N LEU A 246 -7.06 -14.79 28.69
CA LEU A 246 -7.14 -13.37 29.06
C LEU A 246 -6.21 -13.00 30.21
N SER A 247 -5.76 -13.97 31.00
CA SER A 247 -4.85 -13.74 32.12
C SER A 247 -3.37 -13.75 31.71
N ASN A 248 -3.06 -14.21 30.49
CA ASN A 248 -1.69 -14.43 30.00
C ASN A 248 -1.45 -13.72 28.67
N LEU A 249 -1.96 -12.49 28.52
CA LEU A 249 -1.71 -11.70 27.33
C LEU A 249 -0.20 -11.39 27.18
N ILE A 250 0.31 -11.39 25.95
CA ILE A 250 1.75 -11.23 25.65
C ILE A 250 2.01 -10.08 24.67
N GLY A 251 3.26 -9.64 24.59
CA GLY A 251 3.63 -8.52 23.73
C GLY A 251 2.92 -7.20 24.06
N ASP A 252 2.73 -6.41 23.01
CA ASP A 252 2.03 -5.12 23.07
C ASP A 252 0.51 -5.30 23.04
N PHE A 253 0.03 -6.26 22.23
CA PHE A 253 -1.37 -6.62 22.15
C PHE A 253 -1.57 -8.09 21.74
N ASP A 254 -2.73 -8.63 22.11
CA ASP A 254 -3.28 -9.87 21.54
C ASP A 254 -4.60 -9.60 20.80
N ILE A 255 -5.04 -10.55 20.00
CA ILE A 255 -6.35 -10.53 19.33
C ILE A 255 -7.31 -11.52 19.99
N LEU A 256 -8.48 -11.04 20.45
CA LEU A 256 -9.49 -11.90 21.06
C LEU A 256 -10.00 -12.94 20.05
N PRO A 257 -9.82 -14.26 20.26
CA PRO A 257 -10.26 -15.27 19.30
C PRO A 257 -11.78 -15.30 19.16
N GLY A 258 -12.26 -15.67 17.97
CA GLY A 258 -13.69 -15.82 17.69
C GLY A 258 -14.32 -17.02 18.42
N GLY A 259 -15.65 -17.02 18.54
CA GLY A 259 -16.42 -18.18 19.00
C GLY A 259 -16.06 -18.69 20.39
N ASP A 260 -15.41 -19.86 20.46
CA ASP A 260 -15.11 -20.61 21.69
C ASP A 260 -13.94 -20.03 22.52
N ARG A 261 -13.28 -18.98 22.02
CA ARG A 261 -12.16 -18.28 22.66
C ARG A 261 -10.96 -19.19 22.99
N SER A 262 -10.83 -20.31 22.29
CA SER A 262 -9.72 -21.26 22.48
C SER A 262 -8.42 -20.80 21.83
N GLY A 263 -8.47 -19.80 20.95
CA GLY A 263 -7.35 -19.43 20.06
C GLY A 263 -7.32 -20.25 18.76
N THR A 264 -8.23 -21.21 18.57
CA THR A 264 -8.31 -22.00 17.32
C THR A 264 -9.22 -21.37 16.29
N THR A 265 -10.19 -20.55 16.72
CA THR A 265 -11.10 -19.82 15.84
C THR A 265 -10.61 -18.38 15.70
N PRO A 266 -10.19 -17.95 14.50
CA PRO A 266 -9.72 -16.58 14.29
C PRO A 266 -10.82 -15.54 14.52
N GLN A 267 -10.47 -14.35 15.02
CA GLN A 267 -11.39 -13.22 15.20
C GLN A 267 -11.88 -12.68 13.86
N PRO A 268 -13.16 -12.83 13.45
CA PRO A 268 -13.63 -12.29 12.18
C PRO A 268 -13.43 -10.79 12.03
N GLU A 269 -13.55 -10.02 13.12
CA GLU A 269 -13.44 -8.56 13.11
C GLU A 269 -12.02 -8.06 13.35
N ARG A 270 -11.05 -8.44 12.52
CA ARG A 270 -9.64 -8.03 12.66
C ARG A 270 -9.07 -7.30 11.46
N PHE A 271 -9.93 -6.80 10.58
CA PHE A 271 -9.54 -6.06 9.40
C PHE A 271 -9.89 -4.58 9.58
N GLY A 272 -9.15 -3.69 8.92
CA GLY A 272 -9.47 -2.28 8.96
C GLY A 272 -8.57 -1.43 8.08
N ALA A 273 -8.83 -0.12 8.10
CA ALA A 273 -7.99 0.83 7.40
C ALA A 273 -6.59 0.89 8.03
N SER A 274 -5.55 0.97 7.19
CA SER A 274 -4.14 1.04 7.62
C SER A 274 -3.86 1.98 8.78
N TRP A 275 -4.45 3.19 8.78
CA TRP A 275 -4.23 4.15 9.85
C TRP A 275 -4.97 3.81 11.15
N ALA A 276 -6.07 3.05 11.10
CA ALA A 276 -6.71 2.52 12.30
C ALA A 276 -5.87 1.40 12.90
N LEU A 277 -5.31 0.51 12.06
CA LEU A 277 -4.37 -0.51 12.51
C LEU A 277 -3.08 0.11 13.08
N ASP A 278 -2.60 1.20 12.49
CA ASP A 278 -1.46 1.98 13.00
C ASP A 278 -1.75 2.57 14.39
N VAL A 279 -2.91 3.21 14.56
CA VAL A 279 -3.38 3.72 15.86
C VAL A 279 -3.48 2.60 16.88
N PHE A 280 -4.04 1.44 16.50
CA PHE A 280 -4.16 0.31 17.42
C PHE A 280 -2.80 -0.24 17.84
N THR A 281 -1.91 -0.49 16.88
CA THR A 281 -0.59 -1.08 17.11
C THR A 281 0.27 -0.16 17.99
N LYS A 282 0.37 1.11 17.61
CA LYS A 282 1.18 2.09 18.34
C LYS A 282 0.55 2.52 19.67
N GLY A 283 -0.77 2.62 19.71
CA GLY A 283 -1.53 2.85 20.94
C GLY A 283 -1.31 1.74 21.95
N SER A 284 -1.33 0.48 21.49
CA SER A 284 -1.06 -0.68 22.32
C SER A 284 0.37 -0.71 22.85
N ALA A 285 1.36 -0.44 21.99
CA ALA A 285 2.76 -0.34 22.40
C ALA A 285 2.98 0.78 23.45
N LEU A 286 2.39 1.95 23.24
CA LEU A 286 2.49 3.07 24.19
C LEU A 286 1.73 2.77 25.50
N ALA A 287 0.58 2.10 25.42
CA ALA A 287 -0.18 1.67 26.60
C ALA A 287 0.64 0.67 27.42
N LYS A 288 1.21 -0.35 26.75
CA LYS A 288 2.10 -1.34 27.36
C LYS A 288 3.30 -0.68 28.04
N GLN A 289 3.92 0.29 27.39
CA GLN A 289 5.03 1.05 27.97
C GLN A 289 4.60 1.86 29.21
N THR A 290 3.39 2.42 29.20
CA THR A 290 2.90 3.33 30.23
C THR A 290 2.39 2.59 31.47
N THR A 291 1.65 1.49 31.27
CA THR A 291 0.93 0.78 32.33
C THR A 291 1.48 -0.60 32.64
N GLY A 292 2.30 -1.17 31.76
CA GLY A 292 2.75 -2.55 31.82
C GLY A 292 1.70 -3.57 31.37
N VAL A 293 0.49 -3.12 31.00
CA VAL A 293 -0.63 -3.98 30.60
C VAL A 293 -0.62 -4.18 29.09
N THR A 294 -0.67 -5.44 28.67
CA THR A 294 -0.87 -5.82 27.26
C THR A 294 -2.31 -5.54 26.88
N GLN A 295 -2.52 -4.94 25.70
CA GLN A 295 -3.85 -4.64 25.22
C GLN A 295 -4.48 -5.86 24.53
N MET A 296 -5.79 -5.84 24.35
CA MET A 296 -6.44 -6.85 23.53
C MET A 296 -7.48 -6.19 22.64
N THR A 297 -7.48 -6.53 21.34
CA THR A 297 -8.57 -6.10 20.46
C THR A 297 -9.74 -7.06 20.56
N ASN A 298 -10.94 -6.53 20.76
CA ASN A 298 -12.18 -7.29 20.68
C ASN A 298 -12.71 -7.33 19.25
N GLY A 299 -12.51 -6.26 18.47
CA GLY A 299 -13.00 -6.16 17.10
C GLY A 299 -12.65 -4.82 16.44
N ILE A 300 -12.52 -4.82 15.11
CA ILE A 300 -12.30 -3.65 14.25
C ILE A 300 -13.29 -3.69 13.08
N SER A 301 -13.11 -4.60 12.13
CA SER A 301 -14.02 -4.83 11.01
C SER A 301 -13.83 -6.22 10.41
N THR A 302 -14.84 -6.71 9.70
CA THR A 302 -14.71 -7.92 8.87
C THR A 302 -13.89 -7.67 7.62
N LEU A 303 -13.41 -8.76 7.00
CA LEU A 303 -12.61 -8.73 5.76
C LEU A 303 -13.18 -7.81 4.68
N ASP A 304 -14.50 -7.76 4.53
CA ASP A 304 -15.19 -6.96 3.52
C ASP A 304 -15.70 -5.59 4.01
N GLY A 305 -15.61 -5.31 5.31
CA GLY A 305 -16.25 -4.15 5.93
C GLY A 305 -17.78 -4.23 6.06
N TYR A 306 -18.48 -5.16 5.41
CA TYR A 306 -19.94 -5.24 5.51
C TYR A 306 -20.40 -6.17 6.64
N GLY A 307 -19.71 -7.31 6.79
CA GLY A 307 -20.07 -8.38 7.72
C GLY A 307 -20.12 -7.97 9.19
N SER A 308 -19.41 -6.92 9.58
CA SER A 308 -19.44 -6.38 10.94
C SER A 308 -20.83 -5.99 11.43
N GLY A 309 -21.76 -5.62 10.54
CA GLY A 309 -23.13 -5.28 10.93
C GLY A 309 -23.89 -6.38 11.68
N ALA A 310 -23.45 -7.65 11.57
CA ALA A 310 -24.00 -8.77 12.33
C ALA A 310 -23.58 -8.77 13.82
N PHE A 311 -22.47 -8.08 14.14
CA PHE A 311 -21.94 -7.92 15.49
C PHE A 311 -22.26 -6.52 16.01
N HIS A 312 -21.85 -5.48 15.28
CA HIS A 312 -22.22 -4.08 15.53
C HIS A 312 -22.07 -3.21 14.27
N SER A 313 -23.02 -2.30 14.02
CA SER A 313 -23.05 -1.52 12.77
C SER A 313 -22.00 -0.41 12.65
N SER A 314 -21.36 0.00 13.76
CA SER A 314 -20.29 0.99 13.74
C SER A 314 -19.03 0.48 13.04
N HIS A 315 -18.69 -0.80 13.21
CA HIS A 315 -17.41 -1.40 12.77
C HIS A 315 -17.21 -1.55 11.26
N ARG A 316 -18.17 -1.14 10.43
CA ARG A 316 -18.21 -1.51 9.00
C ARG A 316 -17.11 -0.88 8.14
N VAL A 317 -16.45 0.17 8.62
CA VAL A 317 -15.44 0.91 7.84
C VAL A 317 -14.05 0.79 8.47
N GLY A 318 -13.93 -0.04 9.51
CA GLY A 318 -12.64 -0.35 10.13
C GLY A 318 -11.89 0.88 10.63
N LEU A 319 -12.64 1.91 11.02
CA LEU A 319 -12.17 3.11 11.71
C LEU A 319 -12.54 3.10 13.18
N ASP A 320 -13.30 2.11 13.61
CA ASP A 320 -13.77 1.94 14.98
C ASP A 320 -13.11 0.70 15.56
N ILE A 321 -12.55 0.82 16.77
CA ILE A 321 -11.76 -0.22 17.40
C ILE A 321 -12.26 -0.45 18.81
N ASP A 322 -12.63 -1.70 19.11
CA ASP A 322 -12.98 -2.10 20.47
C ASP A 322 -11.76 -2.63 21.20
N VAL A 323 -11.23 -1.83 22.13
CA VAL A 323 -10.10 -2.21 22.99
C VAL A 323 -10.62 -2.78 24.29
N HIS A 324 -10.24 -4.01 24.61
CA HIS A 324 -10.66 -4.67 25.83
C HIS A 324 -10.26 -3.90 27.09
N VAL A 325 -11.12 -3.99 28.10
CA VAL A 325 -10.89 -3.44 29.42
C VAL A 325 -11.44 -4.37 30.49
N ASP A 326 -10.85 -4.28 31.67
CA ASP A 326 -11.32 -4.98 32.86
C ASP A 326 -12.70 -4.49 33.32
N SER A 327 -13.30 -5.19 34.28
CA SER A 327 -14.63 -4.90 34.85
C SER A 327 -14.83 -3.47 35.40
N SER A 328 -13.76 -2.68 35.51
CA SER A 328 -13.78 -1.28 35.93
C SER A 328 -14.72 -0.37 35.12
N THR A 329 -14.97 -0.67 33.85
CA THR A 329 -15.90 0.07 32.99
C THR A 329 -17.35 -0.43 33.06
N TRP A 330 -17.64 -1.50 33.82
CA TRP A 330 -18.95 -2.18 33.79
C TRP A 330 -20.01 -1.51 34.67
N ASN A 331 -19.74 -0.28 35.09
CA ASN A 331 -20.62 0.53 35.91
C ASN A 331 -20.56 1.99 35.43
N VAL A 332 -21.55 2.79 35.81
CA VAL A 332 -21.67 4.20 35.37
C VAL A 332 -20.69 5.15 36.06
N GLY A 333 -19.82 4.67 36.94
CA GLY A 333 -19.01 5.47 37.85
C GLY A 333 -19.74 5.82 39.14
N ASN A 334 -18.98 6.19 40.16
CA ASN A 334 -19.46 6.61 41.48
C ASN A 334 -19.04 8.05 41.83
N GLY A 335 -18.40 8.76 40.91
CA GLY A 335 -17.89 10.12 41.11
C GLY A 335 -16.46 10.17 41.62
N SER A 336 -15.77 9.04 41.75
CA SER A 336 -14.39 8.94 42.23
C SER A 336 -13.60 7.95 41.39
N LEU A 337 -12.47 8.40 40.85
CA LEU A 337 -11.59 7.57 40.03
C LEU A 337 -10.84 6.55 40.91
N SER A 338 -11.19 5.27 40.78
CA SER A 338 -10.47 4.15 41.37
C SER A 338 -9.15 3.87 40.67
N PHE A 339 -8.30 3.04 41.29
CA PHE A 339 -7.04 2.60 40.67
C PHE A 339 -7.28 1.88 39.34
N ALA A 340 -8.25 0.96 39.27
CA ALA A 340 -8.55 0.21 38.05
C ALA A 340 -9.07 1.12 36.93
N GLU A 341 -9.97 2.06 37.25
CA GLU A 341 -10.44 3.06 36.28
C GLU A 341 -9.28 3.96 35.81
N SER A 342 -8.34 4.31 36.70
CA SER A 342 -7.16 5.09 36.31
C SER A 342 -6.24 4.37 35.32
N GLN A 343 -6.15 3.03 35.38
CA GLN A 343 -5.42 2.23 34.40
C GLN A 343 -6.10 2.28 33.02
N VAL A 344 -7.44 2.14 32.98
CA VAL A 344 -8.20 2.28 31.73
C VAL A 344 -8.05 3.68 31.12
N VAL A 345 -8.05 4.72 31.96
CA VAL A 345 -7.78 6.10 31.50
C VAL A 345 -6.38 6.21 30.89
N GLN A 346 -5.36 5.61 31.50
CA GLN A 346 -4.01 5.62 30.96
C GLN A 346 -3.89 4.87 29.64
N HIS A 347 -4.61 3.75 29.48
CA HIS A 347 -4.71 3.07 28.18
C HIS A 347 -5.32 3.99 27.14
N ALA A 348 -6.51 4.56 27.40
CA ALA A 348 -7.16 5.47 26.47
C ALA A 348 -6.26 6.64 26.04
N LEU A 349 -5.55 7.25 26.99
CA LEU A 349 -4.63 8.35 26.72
C LEU A 349 -3.40 7.91 25.92
N ALA A 350 -2.93 6.68 26.09
CA ALA A 350 -1.87 6.14 25.25
C ALA A 350 -2.32 6.02 23.78
N PHE A 351 -3.54 5.54 23.51
CA PHE A 351 -4.08 5.52 22.14
C PHE A 351 -4.26 6.94 21.57
N ILE A 352 -4.77 7.87 22.38
CA ILE A 352 -4.95 9.28 21.97
C ILE A 352 -3.61 9.95 21.62
N ASN A 353 -2.56 9.65 22.37
CA ASN A 353 -1.24 10.27 22.23
C ASN A 353 -0.27 9.47 21.35
N ALA A 354 -0.69 8.34 20.80
CA ALA A 354 0.17 7.49 19.98
C ALA A 354 0.64 8.26 18.72
N PRO A 355 1.92 8.15 18.33
CA PRO A 355 2.42 8.87 17.17
C PRO A 355 1.88 8.28 15.87
N GLY A 356 1.09 9.03 15.10
CA GLY A 356 0.47 8.52 13.88
C GLY A 356 0.27 9.60 12.81
N THR A 357 -0.16 9.17 11.63
CA THR A 357 -0.60 10.08 10.54
C THR A 357 -1.97 10.68 10.81
N THR A 358 -2.73 10.06 11.73
CA THR A 358 -4.03 10.49 12.24
C THR A 358 -4.09 10.21 13.75
N GLY A 359 -5.19 10.60 14.40
CA GLY A 359 -5.41 10.37 15.82
C GLY A 359 -6.81 9.86 16.14
N VAL A 360 -7.02 9.59 17.42
CA VAL A 360 -8.33 9.22 17.98
C VAL A 360 -9.25 10.44 17.99
N THR A 361 -10.44 10.31 17.40
CA THR A 361 -11.44 11.39 17.36
C THR A 361 -12.48 11.25 18.45
N ARG A 362 -12.76 10.03 18.91
CA ARG A 362 -13.71 9.76 19.97
C ARG A 362 -13.35 8.49 20.73
N VAL A 363 -13.62 8.48 22.03
CA VAL A 363 -13.60 7.30 22.89
C VAL A 363 -14.96 7.15 23.55
N LEU A 364 -15.69 6.06 23.30
CA LEU A 364 -16.90 5.72 24.05
C LEU A 364 -16.55 4.84 25.25
N THR A 365 -17.16 5.16 26.37
CA THR A 365 -17.09 4.36 27.60
C THR A 365 -18.42 4.40 28.32
N SER A 366 -18.78 3.32 29.01
CA SER A 366 -19.97 3.29 29.87
C SER A 366 -19.74 3.88 31.27
N ASN A 367 -18.52 4.29 31.61
CA ASN A 367 -18.17 4.79 32.93
C ASN A 367 -17.89 6.32 32.94
N ASN A 368 -18.63 7.05 33.77
CA ASN A 368 -18.56 8.51 33.85
C ASN A 368 -17.24 9.02 34.44
N ASP A 369 -16.64 8.29 35.38
CA ASP A 369 -15.39 8.67 36.02
C ASP A 369 -14.22 8.55 35.05
N ILE A 370 -14.20 7.46 34.26
CA ILE A 370 -13.24 7.27 33.16
C ILE A 370 -13.41 8.37 32.10
N ARG A 371 -14.64 8.63 31.64
CA ARG A 371 -14.91 9.72 30.68
C ARG A 371 -14.37 11.06 31.18
N ASN A 372 -14.70 11.42 32.42
CA ASN A 372 -14.29 12.71 32.98
C ASN A 372 -12.76 12.82 33.09
N ALA A 373 -12.10 11.75 33.51
CA ALA A 373 -10.65 11.73 33.66
C ALA A 373 -9.92 11.79 32.31
N ILE A 374 -10.43 11.13 31.27
CA ILE A 374 -9.90 11.28 29.90
C ILE A 374 -10.10 12.73 29.44
N ASN A 375 -11.31 13.28 29.54
CA ASN A 375 -11.60 14.66 29.09
C ASN A 375 -10.86 15.75 29.87
N ALA A 376 -10.40 15.47 31.09
CA ALA A 376 -9.54 16.39 31.83
C ALA A 376 -8.16 16.57 31.17
N GLN A 377 -7.70 15.58 30.38
CA GLN A 377 -6.40 15.58 29.71
C GLN A 377 -6.51 15.69 28.19
N ALA A 378 -7.59 15.17 27.60
CA ALA A 378 -7.92 15.23 26.18
C ALA A 378 -9.37 15.77 26.02
N PRO A 379 -9.59 17.09 26.16
CA PRO A 379 -10.92 17.66 26.20
C PRO A 379 -11.77 17.34 24.96
N GLY A 380 -12.95 16.78 25.18
CA GLY A 380 -13.95 16.52 24.14
C GLY A 380 -13.79 15.18 23.40
N VAL A 381 -12.76 14.40 23.72
CA VAL A 381 -12.51 13.11 23.06
C VAL A 381 -13.38 12.01 23.65
N ALA A 382 -13.56 11.95 24.97
CA ALA A 382 -14.34 10.89 25.60
C ALA A 382 -15.83 11.24 25.71
N VAL A 383 -16.69 10.31 25.32
CA VAL A 383 -18.15 10.43 25.37
C VAL A 383 -18.73 9.28 26.20
N LEU A 384 -19.72 9.59 27.04
CA LEU A 384 -20.41 8.56 27.83
C LEU A 384 -21.42 7.84 26.95
N ASP A 385 -21.37 6.52 26.92
CA ASP A 385 -22.46 5.70 26.45
C ASP A 385 -23.22 5.04 27.61
N ALA A 386 -24.42 5.53 27.86
CA ALA A 386 -25.32 5.01 28.90
C ALA A 386 -26.13 3.79 28.46
N SER A 387 -25.95 3.29 27.22
CA SER A 387 -26.68 2.12 26.71
C SER A 387 -26.20 0.79 27.29
N ASN A 388 -25.07 0.80 28.02
CA ASN A 388 -24.34 -0.39 28.47
C ASN A 388 -23.80 -1.27 27.32
N GLY A 389 -23.69 -0.73 26.10
CA GLY A 389 -23.07 -1.44 24.97
C GLY A 389 -21.55 -1.61 25.12
N HIS A 390 -20.90 -0.68 25.85
CA HIS A 390 -19.45 -0.58 25.98
C HIS A 390 -18.98 -0.93 27.40
N LEU A 391 -19.53 -2.00 27.98
CA LEU A 391 -19.12 -2.44 29.32
C LEU A 391 -17.74 -3.06 29.28
N ASN A 392 -17.45 -3.99 28.35
CA ASN A 392 -16.22 -4.78 28.32
C ASN A 392 -15.12 -4.24 27.39
N HIS A 393 -15.28 -3.03 26.86
CA HIS A 393 -14.30 -2.38 26.00
C HIS A 393 -14.42 -0.85 26.06
N LEU A 394 -13.35 -0.17 25.65
CA LEU A 394 -13.43 1.17 25.09
C LEU A 394 -13.63 1.06 23.60
N HIS A 395 -14.57 1.80 23.05
CA HIS A 395 -14.71 1.96 21.62
C HIS A 395 -13.98 3.22 21.17
N ILE A 396 -13.08 3.08 20.22
CA ILE A 396 -12.18 4.13 19.77
C ILE A 396 -12.47 4.41 18.30
N ASP A 397 -12.92 5.62 18.00
CA ASP A 397 -13.06 6.10 16.63
C ASP A 397 -11.74 6.74 16.19
N VAL A 398 -11.30 6.42 14.97
CA VAL A 398 -10.08 6.91 14.36
C VAL A 398 -10.39 7.94 13.27
N GLY A 399 -9.67 9.06 13.31
CA GLY A 399 -9.82 10.11 12.32
C GLY A 399 -9.20 9.78 10.96
N VAL A 400 -9.51 10.58 9.96
CA VAL A 400 -8.89 10.51 8.63
C VAL A 400 -7.66 11.43 8.60
N PRO A 401 -6.50 10.96 8.13
CA PRO A 401 -5.33 11.82 7.99
C PRO A 401 -5.53 12.87 6.89
N THR A 402 -4.71 13.93 6.92
CA THR A 402 -4.64 14.84 5.77
C THR A 402 -4.11 14.07 4.55
N ARG A 403 -4.80 14.16 3.42
CA ARG A 403 -4.35 13.54 2.17
C ARG A 403 -3.02 14.15 1.71
N ILE A 404 -2.07 13.29 1.37
CA ILE A 404 -0.81 13.66 0.73
C ILE A 404 -0.93 13.31 -0.75
N ASP A 405 -0.70 14.29 -1.61
CA ASP A 405 -0.82 14.07 -3.04
C ASP A 405 0.15 12.99 -3.54
N GLY A 406 -0.28 12.30 -4.58
CA GLY A 406 0.47 11.23 -5.21
C GLY A 406 1.77 11.69 -5.86
N LEU A 407 2.79 10.81 -5.83
CA LEU A 407 4.07 11.09 -6.47
C LEU A 407 4.03 10.69 -7.95
N ALA A 408 4.53 11.57 -8.81
CA ALA A 408 4.79 11.24 -10.21
C ALA A 408 6.00 10.30 -10.36
N ASN A 409 6.15 9.68 -11.53
CA ASN A 409 7.37 8.96 -11.89
C ASN A 409 8.55 9.93 -11.96
N LEU A 410 9.72 9.45 -11.54
CA LEU A 410 10.94 10.24 -11.51
C LEU A 410 11.58 10.23 -12.91
N PRO A 411 11.79 11.39 -13.57
CA PRO A 411 12.42 11.39 -14.88
C PRO A 411 13.83 10.79 -14.82
N GLY A 412 14.11 9.81 -15.67
CA GLY A 412 15.41 9.12 -15.71
C GLY A 412 15.50 7.87 -14.83
N ASP A 413 14.50 7.60 -14.00
CA ASP A 413 14.30 6.31 -13.31
C ASP A 413 13.62 5.37 -14.32
N PHE A 414 14.44 4.64 -15.05
CA PHE A 414 14.01 3.76 -16.14
C PHE A 414 13.67 2.36 -15.65
N ASN A 415 14.16 1.96 -14.46
CA ASN A 415 13.85 0.66 -13.88
C ASN A 415 12.70 0.70 -12.84
N PHE A 416 12.18 1.90 -12.52
CA PHE A 416 11.09 2.19 -11.59
C PHE A 416 11.39 1.79 -10.13
N ASP A 417 12.64 1.86 -9.70
CA ASP A 417 13.06 1.54 -8.33
C ASP A 417 13.08 2.74 -7.38
N ASP A 418 12.53 3.88 -7.82
CA ASP A 418 12.43 5.15 -7.09
C ASP A 418 13.76 5.90 -6.91
N VAL A 419 14.83 5.48 -7.60
CA VAL A 419 16.15 6.12 -7.60
C VAL A 419 16.61 6.32 -9.05
N VAL A 420 17.28 7.43 -9.35
CA VAL A 420 18.00 7.59 -10.62
C VAL A 420 19.49 7.33 -10.40
N ASP A 421 19.99 6.19 -10.83
CA ASP A 421 21.39 5.81 -10.60
C ASP A 421 22.05 5.04 -11.76
N ALA A 422 23.11 4.30 -11.48
CA ALA A 422 23.85 3.56 -12.50
C ALA A 422 23.08 2.34 -13.06
N ALA A 423 22.09 1.82 -12.33
CA ALA A 423 21.21 0.77 -12.81
C ALA A 423 20.35 1.27 -13.98
N ASP A 424 19.81 2.48 -13.90
CA ASP A 424 19.05 3.09 -14.99
C ASP A 424 19.88 3.28 -16.26
N TYR A 425 21.16 3.61 -16.11
CA TYR A 425 22.06 3.69 -17.25
C TYR A 425 22.15 2.35 -18.00
N THR A 426 22.15 1.22 -17.27
CA THR A 426 22.15 -0.10 -17.90
C THR A 426 20.85 -0.39 -18.62
N VAL A 427 19.70 -0.01 -18.04
CA VAL A 427 18.39 -0.10 -18.69
C VAL A 427 18.35 0.73 -19.97
N TRP A 428 18.81 1.98 -19.90
CA TRP A 428 18.92 2.85 -21.07
C TRP A 428 19.78 2.24 -22.18
N ARG A 429 20.98 1.78 -21.84
CA ARG A 429 21.92 1.22 -22.81
C ARG A 429 21.32 0.00 -23.50
N ASP A 430 20.68 -0.88 -22.75
CA ASP A 430 20.17 -2.15 -23.26
C ASP A 430 18.85 -1.98 -24.05
N GLY A 431 18.10 -0.90 -23.74
CA GLY A 431 16.87 -0.47 -24.41
C GLY A 431 17.06 0.54 -25.55
N LEU A 432 18.28 1.05 -25.79
CA LEU A 432 18.56 2.07 -26.80
C LEU A 432 18.19 1.59 -28.21
N GLY A 433 17.32 2.35 -28.88
CA GLY A 433 16.81 2.01 -30.21
C GLY A 433 15.74 0.91 -30.21
N LYS A 434 15.24 0.52 -29.03
CA LYS A 434 14.16 -0.46 -28.84
C LYS A 434 12.99 0.14 -28.08
N THR A 435 13.23 0.54 -26.83
CA THR A 435 12.24 1.16 -25.93
C THR A 435 12.65 2.55 -25.48
N LEU A 436 13.95 2.88 -25.59
CA LEU A 436 14.52 4.17 -25.20
C LEU A 436 15.33 4.79 -26.35
N THR A 437 15.51 6.10 -26.28
CA THR A 437 16.15 6.93 -27.30
C THR A 437 17.42 7.61 -26.76
N GLN A 438 18.12 8.33 -27.64
CA GLN A 438 19.27 9.13 -27.23
C GLN A 438 18.86 10.35 -26.38
N ALA A 439 17.63 10.85 -26.50
CA ALA A 439 17.14 11.95 -25.68
C ALA A 439 16.99 11.52 -24.22
N ASP A 440 16.59 10.26 -23.98
CA ASP A 440 16.41 9.70 -22.64
C ASP A 440 17.73 9.65 -21.86
N TYR A 441 18.88 9.46 -22.52
CA TYR A 441 20.19 9.60 -21.88
C TYR A 441 20.38 10.97 -21.21
N THR A 442 19.92 12.03 -21.88
CA THR A 442 20.04 13.41 -21.36
C THR A 442 19.12 13.60 -20.15
N VAL A 443 17.95 12.96 -20.15
CA VAL A 443 17.03 12.96 -19.00
C VAL A 443 17.66 12.25 -17.81
N TRP A 444 18.20 11.04 -18.00
CA TRP A 444 18.92 10.31 -16.95
C TRP A 444 20.09 11.13 -16.40
N GLN A 445 20.94 11.67 -17.27
CA GLN A 445 22.09 12.46 -16.87
C GLN A 445 21.70 13.69 -16.03
N ALA A 446 20.60 14.35 -16.40
CA ALA A 446 20.12 15.54 -15.69
C ALA A 446 19.53 15.22 -14.30
N ASN A 447 19.11 13.98 -14.06
CA ASN A 447 18.43 13.57 -12.83
C ASN A 447 19.23 12.57 -11.98
N TYR A 448 20.47 12.24 -12.37
CA TYR A 448 21.31 11.29 -11.62
C TYR A 448 21.44 11.68 -10.14
N GLY A 449 21.17 10.72 -9.25
CA GLY A 449 21.14 10.90 -7.80
C GLY A 449 19.80 11.41 -7.24
N ALA A 450 18.79 11.61 -8.07
CA ALA A 450 17.44 11.92 -7.60
C ALA A 450 16.80 10.68 -6.96
N VAL A 451 15.96 10.91 -5.95
CA VAL A 451 15.20 9.86 -5.24
C VAL A 451 13.76 10.33 -5.12
N ARG A 452 12.80 9.47 -5.47
CA ARG A 452 11.38 9.80 -5.43
C ARG A 452 10.94 9.98 -3.97
N GLY A 453 10.32 11.13 -3.67
CA GLY A 453 9.91 11.49 -2.30
C GLY A 453 11.05 11.98 -1.38
N GLY A 454 12.29 12.05 -1.87
CA GLY A 454 13.43 12.62 -1.16
C GLY A 454 13.84 13.99 -1.73
N THR A 455 14.57 14.77 -0.93
CA THR A 455 15.34 15.90 -1.47
C THR A 455 16.67 15.37 -2.00
N ALA A 456 16.90 15.48 -3.31
CA ALA A 456 18.15 15.06 -3.93
C ALA A 456 19.30 15.98 -3.46
N ALA A 457 20.34 15.40 -2.87
CA ALA A 457 21.65 16.05 -2.77
C ALA A 457 22.74 15.00 -2.54
N VAL A 458 23.28 14.43 -3.62
CA VAL A 458 24.68 14.00 -3.61
C VAL A 458 25.33 14.57 -4.86
N ALA A 459 26.15 15.62 -4.66
CA ALA A 459 27.04 16.10 -5.71
C ALA A 459 27.96 14.94 -6.11
N VAL A 460 27.92 14.57 -7.39
CA VAL A 460 28.88 13.63 -7.97
C VAL A 460 30.28 14.22 -7.78
N PRO A 461 31.22 13.50 -7.13
CA PRO A 461 32.61 13.92 -7.11
C PRO A 461 33.11 13.93 -8.55
N GLU A 462 33.47 15.09 -9.08
CA GLU A 462 34.17 15.14 -10.36
C GLU A 462 35.41 14.24 -10.26
N PRO A 463 35.67 13.35 -11.24
CA PRO A 463 36.85 12.50 -11.21
C PRO A 463 38.08 13.39 -11.03
N THR A 464 39.00 12.93 -10.20
CA THR A 464 40.27 13.57 -9.79
C THR A 464 41.27 13.79 -10.93
N GLY A 465 40.81 14.05 -12.16
CA GLY A 465 41.61 14.37 -13.33
C GLY A 465 42.48 15.62 -13.16
N VAL A 466 42.05 16.58 -12.32
CA VAL A 466 42.88 17.76 -11.97
C VAL A 466 44.10 17.36 -11.12
N LEU A 467 44.01 16.32 -10.29
CA LEU A 467 45.15 15.82 -9.51
C LEU A 467 46.14 15.03 -10.38
N LEU A 468 45.68 14.35 -11.44
CA LEU A 468 46.57 13.69 -12.42
C LEU A 468 47.34 14.71 -13.28
N LEU A 469 46.73 15.86 -13.61
CA LEU A 469 47.43 16.97 -14.27
C LEU A 469 48.48 17.63 -13.35
N ALA A 470 48.21 17.73 -12.04
CA ALA A 470 49.19 18.23 -11.08
C ALA A 470 50.36 17.25 -10.88
N ALA A 471 50.12 15.94 -10.82
CA ALA A 471 51.18 14.93 -10.70
C ALA A 471 52.10 14.89 -11.93
N ALA A 472 51.57 15.14 -13.14
CA ALA A 472 52.38 15.24 -14.36
C ALA A 472 53.29 16.48 -14.39
N ALA A 473 52.89 17.58 -13.74
CA ALA A 473 53.69 18.81 -13.66
C ALA A 473 54.88 18.69 -12.69
N PHE A 474 54.76 17.91 -11.60
CA PHE A 474 55.84 17.72 -10.63
C PHE A 474 56.83 16.61 -11.01
N GLY A 475 56.46 15.67 -11.89
CA GLY A 475 57.34 14.58 -12.37
C GLY A 475 58.49 15.01 -13.29
N ARG A 476 58.50 16.25 -13.81
CA ARG A 476 59.55 16.73 -14.73
C ARG A 476 60.75 17.41 -14.06
N ARG A 477 60.77 17.59 -12.73
CA ARG A 477 61.92 18.18 -12.01
C ARG A 477 62.69 17.13 -11.20
N ARG A 478 63.39 16.22 -11.88
CA ARG A 478 64.61 15.55 -11.37
C ARG A 478 65.31 14.78 -12.50
N ARG A 479 66.05 15.52 -13.32
CA ARG A 479 67.22 15.04 -14.06
C ARG A 479 68.25 16.17 -14.12
N ARG A 480 69.19 16.16 -13.18
CA ARG A 480 70.57 16.63 -13.34
C ARG A 480 71.45 15.79 -12.43
#